data_AF-A0A959DV44-F1
#
_entry.id   AF-A0A959DV44-F1
#
_cell.length_a   1.000
_cell.length_b   1.000
_cell.length_c   1.000
_cell.angle_alpha   90.00
_cell.angle_beta   90.00
_cell.angle_gamma   90.00
#
_symmetry.space_group_name_H-M   'P 1'
#
loop_
_entity.id
_entity.type
_entity.pdbx_description
1 polymer ?
#
loop_
_entity_poly.entity_id
_entity_poly.type
_entity_poly.pdbx_seq_one_letter_code
_entity_poly.pdbx_strand_id
1 'polypeptide(L)'
;MKNAKNNMKGGLYQDLEGQCLTITSHLAKTSLNSRDPVLLVNPEKEIYRRFTPEEAASIQSFPENFVFPVSETQAYKQIGNAIPPVLMWHVANALAENLNTMSKSIQVNELQEFF
;
A
#
# COMPACT_ATOMS: atom_id res chain seq x y z
N MET A 1 -10.63 3.23 32.44
CA MET A 1 -10.52 2.07 31.52
C MET A 1 -10.85 0.78 32.31
N LYS A 2 -12.13 0.55 32.66
CA LYS A 2 -12.52 -0.52 33.62
C LYS A 2 -13.37 -1.66 33.04
N ASN A 3 -13.76 -1.59 31.76
CA ASN A 3 -14.68 -2.57 31.15
C ASN A 3 -14.16 -3.12 29.80
N ALA A 4 -12.86 -3.41 29.69
CA ALA A 4 -12.36 -4.18 28.55
C ALA A 4 -12.67 -5.66 28.80
N LYS A 5 -13.36 -6.33 27.86
CA LYS A 5 -13.61 -7.78 27.96
C LYS A 5 -12.27 -8.53 27.91
N ASN A 6 -12.07 -9.53 28.78
CA ASN A 6 -10.86 -10.37 28.85
C ASN A 6 -10.47 -11.11 27.54
N ASN A 7 -11.29 -11.02 26.48
CA ASN A 7 -11.06 -11.62 25.17
C ASN A 7 -10.70 -10.59 24.08
N MET A 8 -10.26 -9.38 24.43
CA MET A 8 -9.64 -8.51 23.44
C MET A 8 -8.32 -9.14 23.01
N LYS A 9 -8.24 -9.56 21.75
CA LYS A 9 -6.95 -9.87 21.15
C LYS A 9 -6.11 -8.59 21.27
N GLY A 10 -5.02 -8.64 22.03
CA GLY A 10 -4.07 -7.53 22.12
C GLY A 10 -3.81 -7.03 20.70
N GLY A 11 -3.94 -5.71 20.49
CA GLY A 11 -3.91 -5.14 19.15
C GLY A 11 -2.74 -5.69 18.34
N LEU A 12 -3.01 -6.09 17.10
CA LEU A 12 -1.97 -6.55 16.17
C LEU A 12 -1.13 -5.33 15.79
N TYR A 13 -0.16 -4.98 16.64
CA TYR A 13 0.78 -3.92 16.32
C TYR A 13 1.73 -4.41 15.24
N GLN A 14 2.09 -3.48 14.36
CA GLN A 14 2.97 -3.73 13.24
C GLN A 14 4.41 -3.87 13.73
N ASP A 15 5.07 -4.93 13.31
CA ASP A 15 6.53 -5.07 13.41
C ASP A 15 7.18 -4.16 12.36
N LEU A 16 8.08 -3.27 12.78
CA LEU A 16 8.75 -2.30 11.91
C LEU A 16 9.76 -2.96 10.97
N GLU A 17 10.33 -4.10 11.38
CA GLU A 17 11.26 -4.89 10.56
C GLU A 17 10.52 -5.93 9.70
N GLY A 18 9.22 -6.11 9.97
CA GLY A 18 8.37 -7.08 9.31
C GLY A 18 7.61 -6.52 8.11
N GLN A 19 6.92 -7.41 7.40
CA GLN A 19 6.00 -7.01 6.35
C GLN A 19 4.79 -6.30 6.95
N CYS A 20 4.40 -5.18 6.34
CA CYS A 20 3.19 -4.50 6.74
C CYS A 20 1.95 -5.35 6.43
N LEU A 21 0.97 -5.36 7.34
CA LEU A 21 -0.38 -5.80 7.01
C LEU A 21 -0.98 -4.89 5.93
N THR A 22 -2.05 -5.34 5.29
CA THR A 22 -2.69 -4.55 4.22
C THR A 22 -3.11 -3.16 4.70
N ILE A 23 -2.63 -2.13 4.00
CA ILE A 23 -3.11 -0.75 4.16
C ILE A 23 -4.52 -0.66 3.56
N THR A 24 -5.53 -0.61 4.42
CA THR A 24 -6.94 -0.57 3.99
C THR A 24 -7.45 0.87 3.83
N SER A 25 -8.51 1.05 3.05
CA SER A 25 -9.18 2.36 2.89
C SER A 25 -9.92 2.83 4.15
N HIS A 26 -10.02 1.97 5.17
CA HIS A 26 -10.67 2.27 6.44
C HIS A 26 -9.69 2.62 7.56
N LEU A 27 -8.40 2.78 7.25
CA LEU A 27 -7.34 3.10 8.21
C LEU A 27 -7.63 4.35 9.07
N ALA A 28 -8.41 5.30 8.54
CA ALA A 28 -8.89 6.47 9.28
C ALA A 28 -9.74 6.12 10.52
N LYS A 29 -10.37 4.93 10.53
CA LYS A 29 -11.29 4.43 11.56
C LYS A 29 -10.75 3.19 12.28
N THR A 30 -9.45 2.93 12.17
CA THR A 30 -8.80 1.78 12.79
C THR A 30 -9.04 1.74 14.30
N SER A 31 -9.31 0.53 14.79
CA SER A 31 -9.44 0.25 16.22
C SER A 31 -8.47 -0.87 16.62
N LEU A 32 -8.13 -0.96 17.90
CA LEU A 32 -7.26 -2.03 18.41
C LEU A 32 -7.80 -3.45 18.18
N ASN A 33 -9.10 -3.59 17.93
CA ASN A 33 -9.74 -4.88 17.65
C ASN A 33 -9.86 -5.16 16.13
N SER A 34 -9.44 -4.23 15.27
CA SER A 34 -9.46 -4.40 13.81
C SER A 34 -8.23 -5.17 13.32
N ARG A 35 -8.22 -5.51 12.03
CA ARG A 35 -7.05 -6.11 11.35
C ARG A 35 -6.14 -5.06 10.71
N ASP A 36 -6.49 -3.79 10.81
CA ASP A 36 -5.66 -2.73 10.26
C ASP A 36 -4.37 -2.60 11.09
N PRO A 37 -3.25 -2.27 10.45
CA PRO A 37 -1.99 -2.16 11.15
C PRO A 37 -2.01 -0.93 12.08
N VAL A 38 -1.51 -1.10 13.31
CA VAL A 38 -1.31 -0.04 14.30
C VAL A 38 0.13 -0.05 14.79
N LEU A 39 0.65 1.09 15.24
CA LEU A 39 1.99 1.18 15.83
C LEU A 39 1.91 1.22 17.34
N LEU A 40 2.70 0.38 18.01
CA LEU A 40 2.93 0.44 19.45
C LEU A 40 3.99 1.53 19.72
N VAL A 41 3.56 2.66 20.26
CA VAL A 41 4.41 3.84 20.50
C VAL A 41 5.09 3.74 21.86
N ASN A 42 4.39 3.22 22.87
CA ASN A 42 4.94 3.03 24.21
C ASN A 42 4.52 1.65 24.75
N PRO A 43 5.45 0.67 24.78
CA PRO A 43 5.18 -0.67 25.31
C PRO A 43 4.77 -0.69 26.78
N GLU A 44 5.43 0.09 27.64
CA GLU A 44 5.17 0.10 29.09
C GLU A 44 3.75 0.59 29.43
N LYS A 45 3.25 1.53 28.64
CA LYS A 45 1.93 2.16 28.82
C LYS A 45 0.87 1.63 27.86
N GLU A 46 1.22 0.64 27.04
CA GLU A 46 0.35 0.08 25.98
C GLU A 46 -0.31 1.18 25.11
N ILE A 47 0.47 2.19 24.71
CA ILE A 47 -0.02 3.29 23.87
C ILE A 47 0.17 2.94 22.41
N TYR A 48 -0.94 2.94 21.66
CA TYR A 48 -0.95 2.65 20.24
C TYR A 48 -1.43 3.86 19.44
N ARG A 49 -1.02 3.94 18.18
CA ARG A 49 -1.56 4.88 17.20
C ARG A 49 -1.78 4.22 15.85
N ARG A 50 -2.62 4.84 15.02
CA ARG A 50 -2.69 4.53 13.59
C ARG A 50 -1.46 5.08 12.85
N PHE A 51 -1.18 4.52 11.68
CA PHE A 51 -0.29 5.15 10.71
C PHE A 51 -0.90 6.47 10.26
N THR A 52 -0.05 7.45 9.98
CA THR A 52 -0.40 8.72 9.32
C THR A 52 -0.67 8.49 7.83
N PRO A 53 -1.32 9.42 7.11
CA PRO A 53 -1.48 9.30 5.66
C PRO A 53 -0.13 9.17 4.95
N GLU A 54 0.90 9.89 5.40
CA GLU A 54 2.24 9.87 4.82
C GLU A 54 2.93 8.51 5.02
N GLU A 55 2.84 7.93 6.21
CA GLU A 55 3.39 6.59 6.45
C GLU A 55 2.65 5.51 5.64
N ALA A 56 1.32 5.60 5.58
CA ALA A 56 0.50 4.69 4.77
C ALA A 56 0.82 4.81 3.27
N ALA A 57 1.03 6.03 2.79
CA ALA A 57 1.44 6.30 1.41
C ALA A 57 2.85 5.75 1.12
N SER A 58 3.79 5.93 2.05
CA SER A 58 5.15 5.37 1.94
C SER A 58 5.12 3.84 1.87
N ILE A 59 4.31 3.17 2.70
CA ILE A 59 4.13 1.71 2.65
C ILE A 59 3.55 1.28 1.30
N GLN A 60 2.63 2.06 0.74
CA GLN A 60 2.09 1.86 -0.61
C GLN A 60 3.02 2.36 -1.72
N SER A 61 4.31 2.63 -1.45
CA SER A 61 5.32 3.06 -2.42
C SER A 61 5.03 4.36 -3.16
N PHE A 62 4.20 5.24 -2.59
CA PHE A 62 4.07 6.59 -3.10
C PHE A 62 5.37 7.38 -2.92
N PRO A 63 5.71 8.29 -3.85
CA PRO A 63 6.83 9.21 -3.68
C PRO A 63 6.69 10.04 -2.40
N GLU A 64 7.81 10.34 -1.73
CA GLU A 64 7.82 11.12 -0.48
C GLU A 64 7.17 12.51 -0.63
N ASN A 65 7.25 13.09 -1.83
CA ASN A 65 6.69 14.39 -2.16
C ASN A 65 5.30 14.33 -2.80
N PHE A 66 4.63 13.18 -2.78
CA PHE A 66 3.28 13.05 -3.31
C PHE A 66 2.26 13.74 -2.40
N VAL A 67 1.54 14.72 -2.94
CA VAL A 67 0.55 15.50 -2.18
C VAL A 67 -0.85 14.95 -2.43
N PHE A 68 -1.58 14.65 -1.35
CA PHE A 68 -3.01 14.37 -1.38
C PHE A 68 -3.78 15.66 -0.99
N PRO A 69 -4.29 16.46 -1.95
CA PRO A 69 -4.94 17.75 -1.67
C PRO A 69 -6.40 17.57 -1.20
N VAL A 70 -6.61 16.71 -0.22
CA VAL A 70 -7.91 16.32 0.33
C VAL A 70 -7.82 16.17 1.84
N SER A 71 -8.95 15.97 2.52
CA SER A 71 -8.93 15.65 3.95
C SER A 71 -8.16 14.36 4.25
N GLU A 72 -7.57 14.22 5.43
CA GLU A 72 -6.86 12.99 5.83
C GLU A 72 -7.71 11.74 5.63
N THR A 73 -9.00 11.80 5.99
CA THR A 73 -9.92 10.66 5.83
C THR A 73 -10.10 10.28 4.37
N GLN A 74 -10.11 11.25 3.45
CA GLN A 74 -10.15 10.97 2.01
C GLN A 74 -8.80 10.47 1.50
N ALA A 75 -7.69 11.00 2.02
CA ALA A 75 -6.35 10.53 1.67
C ALA A 75 -6.19 9.04 2.04
N TYR A 76 -6.55 8.62 3.26
CA TYR A 76 -6.55 7.19 3.64
C TYR A 76 -7.37 6.32 2.69
N LYS A 77 -8.54 6.79 2.24
CA LYS A 77 -9.35 6.05 1.27
C LYS A 77 -8.67 5.94 -0.09
N GLN A 78 -8.06 7.02 -0.57
CA GLN A 78 -7.33 7.02 -1.84
C GLN A 78 -6.11 6.10 -1.77
N ILE A 79 -5.30 6.20 -0.70
CA ILE A 79 -4.12 5.38 -0.46
C ILE A 79 -4.50 3.90 -0.36
N GLY A 80 -5.49 3.55 0.48
CA GLY A 80 -5.87 2.15 0.70
C GLY A 80 -6.58 1.47 -0.47
N ASN A 81 -7.13 2.23 -1.42
CA ASN A 81 -7.72 1.70 -2.65
C ASN A 81 -6.76 1.79 -3.85
N ALA A 82 -5.62 2.45 -3.71
CA ALA A 82 -4.66 2.61 -4.80
C ALA A 82 -3.89 1.33 -5.07
N ILE A 83 -3.39 1.22 -6.31
CA ILE A 83 -2.35 0.26 -6.66
C ILE A 83 -0.99 0.92 -6.32
N PRO A 84 -0.08 0.23 -5.60
CA PRO A 84 1.23 0.78 -5.29
C PRO A 84 1.98 1.23 -6.56
N PRO A 85 2.53 2.47 -6.62
CA PRO A 85 3.23 2.96 -7.81
C PRO A 85 4.40 2.09 -8.29
N VAL A 86 5.22 1.56 -7.37
CA VAL A 86 6.35 0.68 -7.74
C VAL A 86 5.86 -0.63 -8.36
N LEU A 87 4.78 -1.21 -7.83
CA LEU A 87 4.15 -2.38 -8.44
C LEU A 87 3.67 -2.07 -9.86
N MET A 88 2.96 -0.95 -10.04
CA MET A 88 2.45 -0.55 -11.35
C MET A 88 3.58 -0.27 -12.35
N TRP A 89 4.72 0.28 -11.90
CA TRP A 89 5.90 0.48 -12.72
C TRP A 89 6.43 -0.83 -13.31
N HIS A 90 6.55 -1.88 -12.50
CA HIS A 90 6.96 -3.21 -12.99
C HIS A 90 5.97 -3.79 -14.02
N VAL A 91 4.67 -3.66 -13.75
CA VAL A 91 3.62 -4.13 -14.68
C VAL A 91 3.69 -3.37 -16.01
N ALA A 92 3.85 -2.05 -15.96
CA ALA A 92 3.94 -1.21 -17.15
C ALA A 92 5.18 -1.54 -18.00
N ASN A 93 6.34 -1.76 -17.37
CA ASN A 93 7.56 -2.14 -18.10
C ASN A 93 7.42 -3.50 -18.76
N ALA A 94 6.92 -4.51 -18.04
CA ALA A 94 6.68 -5.82 -18.62
C ALA A 94 5.73 -5.74 -19.82
N LEU A 95 4.67 -4.94 -19.73
CA LEU A 95 3.75 -4.71 -20.85
C LEU A 95 4.47 -4.04 -22.04
N ALA A 96 5.24 -2.98 -21.79
CA ALA A 96 5.97 -2.25 -22.83
C ALA A 96 7.00 -3.14 -23.55
N GLU A 97 7.73 -3.98 -22.82
CA GLU A 97 8.67 -4.96 -23.38
C GLU A 97 7.98 -5.97 -24.29
N ASN A 98 6.81 -6.48 -23.87
CA ASN A 98 6.02 -7.40 -24.69
C ASN A 98 5.51 -6.73 -25.97
N LEU A 99 4.99 -5.51 -25.87
CA LEU A 99 4.53 -4.73 -27.03
C LEU A 99 5.66 -4.46 -28.02
N ASN A 100 6.85 -4.07 -27.53
CA ASN A 100 8.02 -3.84 -28.35
C ASN A 100 8.51 -5.12 -29.05
N THR A 101 8.50 -6.25 -28.34
CA THR A 101 8.88 -7.55 -28.91
C THR A 101 7.93 -7.96 -30.03
N MET A 102 6.61 -7.81 -29.84
CA MET A 102 5.62 -8.09 -30.89
C MET A 102 5.83 -7.21 -32.12
N SER A 103 6.07 -5.91 -31.94
CA SER A 103 6.30 -4.99 -33.06
C SER A 103 7.52 -5.39 -33.92
N LYS A 104 8.62 -5.82 -33.29
CA LYS A 104 9.81 -6.31 -33.98
C LYS A 104 9.53 -7.61 -34.74
N SER A 105 8.80 -8.55 -34.14
CA SER A 105 8.45 -9.80 -34.84
C SER A 105 7.57 -9.55 -36.07
N ILE A 106 6.66 -8.57 -36.02
CA ILE A 106 5.81 -8.21 -37.17
C ILE A 106 6.67 -7.62 -38.30
N GLN A 107 7.56 -6.68 -37.99
CA GLN A 107 8.46 -6.09 -38.99
C GLN A 107 9.39 -7.12 -39.65
N VAL A 108 9.92 -8.08 -38.86
CA VAL A 108 10.77 -9.16 -39.39
C VAL A 108 9.99 -10.06 -40.35
N ASN A 109 8.76 -10.42 -39.99
CA ASN A 109 7.90 -11.25 -40.84
C ASN A 109 7.52 -10.52 -42.14
N GLU A 110 7.16 -9.24 -42.08
CA GLU A 110 6.88 -8.43 -43.26
C GLU A 110 8.09 -8.39 -44.21
N LEU A 111 9.30 -8.15 -43.69
CA LEU A 111 10.52 -8.15 -44.50
C LEU A 111 10.82 -9.52 -45.13
N GLN A 112 10.50 -10.63 -44.46
CA GLN A 112 10.63 -11.98 -45.02
C GLN A 112 9.63 -12.28 -46.13
N GLU A 113 8.48 -11.61 -46.18
CA GLU A 113 7.52 -11.76 -47.30
C GLU A 113 7.97 -11.00 -48.57
N PHE A 114 8.94 -10.10 -48.47
CA PHE A 114 9.46 -9.31 -49.59
C PHE A 114 10.73 -9.88 -50.25
N PHE A 115 11.30 -10.98 -49.74
CA PHE A 115 12.47 -11.69 -50.29
C PHE A 115 12.14 -13.14 -50.59
#